data_AF-A0A0C2MF39-F1
#
_entry.id   AF-A0A0C2MF39-F1
#
_cell.length_a   1.000
_cell.length_b   1.000
_cell.length_c   1.000
_cell.angle_alpha   90.00
_cell.angle_beta   90.00
_cell.angle_gamma   90.00
#
_symmetry.space_group_name_H-M   'P 1'
#
loop_
_entity.id
_entity.type
_entity.pdbx_description
1 polymer ?
#
loop_
_entity_poly.entity_id
_entity_poly.type
_entity_poly.pdbx_seq_one_letter_code
_entity_poly.pdbx_strand_id
1 'polypeptide(L)'
;MNKYDQSVQLVFKLSENDMMDNKCPFFIHPHLPNVIYINVKTNDSKIYTYISVDDGKHFLTVGINPDNPDCKEDNCRIKFDLRCGTDSIRNYISEKYIAKFEGTLYKNNYESHHTFISFTGGQYFQILNSKIEQISILNRGVIIFGSGCDNGEIGYSYDEGYKWNTYYIECNKLIKIIPIEFQDNPVISAINFNEHENTYTVYLFNFQALISNIFLMKARTCNNDDFQTFFFMRHFGTCFQGQQISFLKKKQSAVCVDKRNLVMLIVKPCPCSIEDFHWYHILNNSKPRYLYENNFCIFNPRYNFKKPGNICRYGDIPLINLNG
;
A
#
# COMPACT_ATOMS: atom_id res chain seq x y z
N MET A 1 18.88 -2.96 -16.97
CA MET A 1 19.09 -1.55 -16.63
C MET A 1 19.53 -0.80 -17.86
N ASN A 2 18.89 0.32 -18.20
CA ASN A 2 19.33 1.24 -19.25
C ASN A 2 20.46 2.15 -18.69
N LYS A 3 21.25 2.76 -19.56
CA LYS A 3 22.35 3.69 -19.20
C LYS A 3 21.90 4.94 -18.42
N TYR A 4 20.59 5.17 -18.34
CA TYR A 4 19.98 6.28 -17.60
C TYR A 4 19.42 5.85 -16.24
N ASP A 5 19.48 4.56 -15.90
CA ASP A 5 18.95 4.06 -14.65
C ASP A 5 19.88 4.50 -13.52
N GLN A 6 19.35 5.32 -12.60
CA GLN A 6 20.05 5.71 -11.39
C GLN A 6 19.93 4.59 -10.37
N SER A 7 21.05 4.00 -9.95
CA SER A 7 21.08 3.08 -8.82
C SER A 7 21.11 3.88 -7.53
N VAL A 8 20.02 3.92 -6.79
CA VAL A 8 20.01 4.45 -5.42
C VAL A 8 20.47 3.35 -4.49
N GLN A 9 21.62 3.54 -3.83
CA GLN A 9 22.10 2.61 -2.82
C GLN A 9 21.31 2.82 -1.54
N LEU A 10 20.45 1.85 -1.19
CA LEU A 10 19.82 1.80 0.13
C LEU A 10 20.88 1.40 1.16
N VAL A 11 21.08 2.25 2.18
CA VAL A 11 22.09 2.04 3.25
C VAL A 11 21.51 1.20 4.41
N PHE A 12 20.34 0.60 4.22
CA PHE A 12 19.68 -0.21 5.26
C PHE A 12 20.22 -1.64 5.28
N LYS A 13 20.31 -2.23 6.47
CA LYS A 13 20.37 -3.68 6.62
C LYS A 13 18.99 -4.26 6.28
N LEU A 14 18.76 -4.46 4.98
CA LEU A 14 17.58 -5.13 4.49
C LEU A 14 17.54 -6.56 5.04
N SER A 15 16.34 -7.09 5.24
CA SER A 15 16.21 -8.52 5.51
C SER A 15 16.84 -9.32 4.36
N GLU A 16 17.54 -10.40 4.67
CA GLU A 16 18.04 -11.31 3.65
C GLU A 16 16.87 -11.77 2.78
N ASN A 17 17.10 -11.77 1.46
CA ASN A 17 16.13 -12.29 0.51
C ASN A 17 16.02 -13.79 0.74
N ASP A 18 14.94 -14.22 1.38
CA ASP A 18 14.67 -15.63 1.55
C ASP A 18 14.10 -16.18 0.24
N MET A 19 15.01 -16.68 -0.60
CA MET A 19 14.66 -17.29 -1.89
C MET A 19 13.77 -18.52 -1.72
N MET A 20 13.72 -19.15 -0.54
CA MET A 20 12.85 -20.30 -0.30
C MET A 20 11.38 -19.89 -0.20
N ASP A 21 11.11 -18.72 0.39
CA ASP A 21 9.76 -18.24 0.67
C ASP A 21 9.19 -17.27 -0.39
N ASN A 22 9.94 -17.01 -1.47
CA ASN A 22 9.62 -15.97 -2.45
C ASN A 22 9.38 -14.58 -1.81
N LYS A 23 10.01 -14.27 -0.68
CA LYS A 23 9.83 -13.00 0.04
C LYS A 23 10.82 -11.94 -0.41
N CYS A 24 10.32 -10.77 -0.76
CA CYS A 24 11.10 -9.62 -1.18
C CYS A 24 11.45 -8.70 -0.01
N PRO A 25 12.65 -8.10 0.01
CA PRO A 25 12.99 -7.10 1.01
C PRO A 25 12.26 -5.77 0.80
N PHE A 26 11.69 -5.52 -0.37
CA PHE A 26 10.93 -4.30 -0.67
C PHE A 26 9.80 -4.52 -1.67
N PHE A 27 8.86 -3.58 -1.71
CA PHE A 27 7.76 -3.50 -2.66
C PHE A 27 7.57 -2.05 -3.12
N ILE A 28 7.48 -1.81 -4.43
CA ILE A 28 7.22 -0.48 -4.99
C ILE A 28 5.77 -0.43 -5.44
N HIS A 29 5.03 0.59 -4.99
CA HIS A 29 3.63 0.73 -5.34
C HIS A 29 3.49 1.03 -6.86
N PRO A 30 2.75 0.21 -7.63
CA PRO A 30 2.69 0.32 -9.09
C PRO A 30 1.90 1.54 -9.58
N HIS A 31 1.02 2.10 -8.74
CA HIS A 31 0.09 3.17 -9.13
C HIS A 31 0.32 4.51 -8.43
N LEU A 32 1.11 4.53 -7.35
CA LEU A 32 1.38 5.73 -6.57
C LEU A 32 2.88 5.95 -6.69
N PRO A 33 3.30 7.02 -7.38
CA PRO A 33 4.71 7.24 -7.61
C PRO A 33 5.41 7.49 -6.27
N ASN A 34 6.64 7.00 -6.17
CA ASN A 34 7.54 7.27 -5.06
C ASN A 34 7.09 6.64 -3.73
N VAL A 35 6.19 5.64 -3.79
CA VAL A 35 5.76 4.87 -2.62
C VAL A 35 6.50 3.53 -2.57
N ILE A 36 7.29 3.32 -1.52
CA ILE A 36 8.18 2.17 -1.36
C ILE A 36 7.97 1.59 0.03
N TYR A 37 7.75 0.28 0.12
CA TYR A 37 7.73 -0.47 1.36
C TYR A 37 9.02 -1.26 1.47
N ILE A 38 9.67 -1.26 2.64
CA ILE A 38 10.91 -2.02 2.88
C ILE A 38 10.84 -2.77 4.21
N ASN A 39 11.37 -3.99 4.23
CA ASN A 39 11.57 -4.77 5.45
C ASN A 39 13.00 -4.57 5.95
N VAL A 40 13.13 -3.95 7.13
CA VAL A 40 14.43 -3.56 7.71
C VAL A 40 14.66 -4.37 8.99
N LYS A 41 15.85 -4.96 9.10
CA LYS A 41 16.29 -5.65 10.32
C LYS A 41 16.83 -4.64 11.33
N THR A 42 16.21 -4.59 12.50
CA THR A 42 16.62 -3.71 13.61
C THR A 42 17.73 -4.36 14.47
N ASN A 43 18.30 -3.59 15.39
CA ASN A 43 19.42 -4.03 16.24
C ASN A 43 19.05 -5.22 17.16
N ASP A 44 17.78 -5.35 17.51
CA ASP A 44 17.20 -6.49 18.24
C ASP A 44 16.95 -7.72 17.35
N SER A 45 17.44 -7.71 16.11
CA SER A 45 17.22 -8.75 15.09
C SER A 45 15.78 -8.95 14.65
N LYS A 46 14.83 -8.11 15.09
CA LYS A 46 13.47 -8.11 14.55
C LYS A 46 13.44 -7.43 13.18
N ILE A 47 12.42 -7.75 12.39
CA ILE A 47 12.22 -7.18 11.06
C ILE A 47 10.91 -6.42 11.10
N TYR A 48 10.93 -5.15 10.70
CA TYR A 48 9.74 -4.33 10.60
C TYR A 48 9.64 -3.71 9.21
N THR A 49 8.42 -3.43 8.78
CA THR A 49 8.16 -2.74 7.53
C THR A 49 8.13 -1.23 7.75
N TYR A 50 8.82 -0.53 6.85
CA TYR A 50 8.80 0.92 6.74
C TYR A 50 8.23 1.32 5.37
N ILE A 51 7.60 2.49 5.31
CA ILE A 51 7.08 3.09 4.09
C ILE A 51 7.79 4.42 3.83
N SER A 52 8.21 4.61 2.58
CA SER A 52 8.55 5.92 2.04
C SER A 52 7.45 6.34 1.08
N VAL A 53 7.10 7.62 1.13
CA VAL A 53 6.18 8.26 0.19
C VAL A 53 6.88 9.39 -0.57
N ASP A 54 8.20 9.36 -0.65
CA ASP A 54 9.05 10.42 -1.19
C ASP A 54 10.33 9.87 -1.84
N ASP A 55 10.19 8.71 -2.48
CA ASP A 55 11.23 8.05 -3.28
C ASP A 55 12.45 7.64 -2.45
N GLY A 56 12.19 7.12 -1.25
CA GLY A 56 13.20 6.59 -0.35
C GLY A 56 13.98 7.64 0.44
N LYS A 57 13.61 8.92 0.39
CA LYS A 57 14.28 9.96 1.20
C LYS A 57 13.98 9.78 2.69
N HIS A 58 12.72 9.53 3.04
CA HIS A 58 12.33 9.21 4.41
C HIS A 58 11.54 7.92 4.46
N PHE A 59 11.90 7.10 5.43
CA PHE A 59 11.19 5.87 5.78
C PHE A 59 10.57 6.05 7.16
N LEU A 60 9.24 5.95 7.23
CA LEU A 60 8.49 5.92 8.47
C LEU A 60 8.01 4.50 8.75
N THR A 61 7.83 4.16 10.02
CA THR A 61 7.17 2.89 10.38
C THR A 61 5.76 2.89 9.82
N VAL A 62 5.33 1.75 9.29
CA VAL A 62 3.95 1.61 8.81
C VAL A 62 2.99 1.76 9.99
N GLY A 63 2.10 2.75 9.91
CA GLY A 63 1.14 3.05 10.96
C GLY A 63 -0.08 2.13 10.93
N ILE A 64 -0.59 1.78 12.11
CA ILE A 64 -1.95 1.27 12.28
C ILE A 64 -2.89 2.46 12.42
N ASN A 65 -4.13 2.32 11.96
CA ASN A 65 -5.17 3.33 12.11
C ASN A 65 -5.17 3.88 13.55
N PRO A 66 -5.01 5.21 13.75
CA PRO A 66 -4.92 5.81 15.08
C PRO A 66 -6.16 5.59 15.95
N ASP A 67 -7.31 5.30 15.34
CA ASP A 67 -8.55 4.98 16.05
C ASP A 67 -8.50 3.61 16.74
N ASN A 68 -7.45 2.80 16.49
CA ASN A 68 -7.28 1.53 17.16
C ASN A 68 -6.73 1.73 18.59
N PRO A 69 -7.56 1.58 19.65
CA PRO A 69 -7.15 1.88 21.03
C PRO A 69 -6.04 0.95 21.54
N ASP A 70 -5.88 -0.20 20.89
CA ASP A 70 -4.91 -1.21 21.24
C ASP A 70 -3.47 -0.88 20.79
N CYS A 71 -3.31 0.03 19.83
CA CYS A 71 -2.03 0.36 19.24
C CYS A 71 -1.70 1.84 19.42
N LYS A 72 -1.06 2.16 20.56
CA LYS A 72 -0.38 3.44 20.74
C LYS A 72 0.92 3.47 19.94
N GLU A 73 1.34 4.66 19.51
CA GLU A 73 2.35 4.91 18.45
C GLU A 73 3.66 4.11 18.59
N ASP A 74 4.08 3.76 19.80
CA ASP A 74 5.35 3.04 20.02
C ASP A 74 5.22 1.52 20.25
N ASN A 75 4.01 1.02 20.52
CA ASN A 75 3.81 -0.35 21.01
C ASN A 75 3.45 -1.36 19.93
N CYS A 76 3.10 -0.89 18.73
CA CYS A 76 2.72 -1.73 17.60
C CYS A 76 3.65 -1.52 16.42
N ARG A 77 4.19 -2.63 15.90
CA ARG A 77 4.99 -2.62 14.68
C ARG A 77 4.52 -3.74 13.76
N ILE A 78 4.58 -3.49 12.45
CA ILE A 78 4.12 -4.46 11.46
C ILE A 78 5.32 -4.95 10.64
N LYS A 79 5.30 -6.23 10.28
CA LYS A 79 6.14 -6.84 9.26
C LYS A 79 5.25 -7.44 8.18
N PHE A 80 5.23 -6.86 6.99
CA PHE A 80 4.54 -7.41 5.83
C PHE A 80 5.31 -8.57 5.21
N ASP A 81 4.56 -9.57 4.78
CA ASP A 81 5.02 -10.65 3.92
C ASP A 81 5.05 -10.18 2.46
N LEU A 82 6.01 -9.32 2.13
CA LEU A 82 6.24 -8.81 0.78
C LEU A 82 6.73 -9.96 -0.11
N ARG A 83 6.00 -10.32 -1.17
CA ARG A 83 6.33 -11.44 -2.07
C ARG A 83 6.85 -10.94 -3.41
N CYS A 84 7.89 -11.59 -3.93
CA CYS A 84 8.48 -11.33 -5.23
C CYS A 84 7.67 -12.02 -6.33
N GLY A 85 6.68 -11.35 -6.91
CA GLY A 85 5.93 -11.92 -8.03
C GLY A 85 5.04 -10.89 -8.71
N THR A 86 4.91 -10.97 -10.04
CA THR A 86 4.00 -10.11 -10.81
C THR A 86 2.55 -10.32 -10.40
N ASP A 87 2.19 -11.56 -10.07
CA ASP A 87 0.85 -11.91 -9.60
C ASP A 87 0.57 -11.35 -8.20
N SER A 88 1.61 -11.19 -7.38
CA SER A 88 1.52 -10.58 -6.05
C SER A 88 1.11 -9.12 -6.12
N ILE A 89 1.47 -8.39 -7.19
CA ILE A 89 1.10 -6.97 -7.34
C ILE A 89 -0.43 -6.80 -7.33
N ARG A 90 -1.16 -7.66 -8.05
CA ARG A 90 -2.63 -7.63 -8.09
C ARG A 90 -3.25 -8.04 -6.76
N ASN A 91 -2.60 -8.94 -6.03
CA ASN A 91 -3.07 -9.36 -4.71
C ASN A 91 -2.85 -8.28 -3.65
N TYR A 92 -1.79 -7.48 -3.79
CA TYR A 92 -1.50 -6.38 -2.88
C TYR A 92 -2.29 -5.13 -3.18
N ILE A 93 -2.42 -4.77 -4.45
CA ILE A 93 -3.00 -3.49 -4.86
C ILE A 93 -4.25 -3.78 -5.68
N SER A 94 -5.40 -3.78 -4.99
CA SER A 94 -6.70 -3.96 -5.65
C SER A 94 -7.15 -2.69 -6.36
N GLU A 95 -6.76 -1.52 -5.84
CA GLU A 95 -7.03 -0.21 -6.43
C GLU A 95 -5.89 0.76 -6.15
N LYS A 96 -5.85 1.90 -6.84
CA LYS A 96 -4.76 2.89 -6.69
C LYS A 96 -4.49 3.35 -5.26
N TYR A 97 -5.48 3.26 -4.38
CA TYR A 97 -5.42 3.69 -2.98
C TYR A 97 -5.74 2.58 -1.98
N ILE A 98 -5.95 1.37 -2.47
CA ILE A 98 -6.27 0.21 -1.65
C ILE A 98 -5.09 -0.74 -1.69
N ALA A 99 -4.38 -0.81 -0.57
CA ALA A 99 -3.29 -1.75 -0.37
C ALA A 99 -3.72 -2.82 0.64
N LYS A 100 -3.45 -4.08 0.34
CA LYS A 100 -3.73 -5.25 1.17
C LYS A 100 -2.45 -6.04 1.34
N PHE A 101 -2.01 -6.28 2.56
CA PHE A 101 -0.83 -7.10 2.83
C PHE A 101 -1.15 -8.13 3.90
N GLU A 102 -0.61 -9.33 3.75
CA GLU A 102 -0.46 -10.27 4.87
C GLU A 102 0.78 -9.86 5.67
N GLY A 103 0.78 -10.11 6.98
CA GLY A 103 1.96 -9.86 7.79
C GLY A 103 1.78 -10.18 9.27
N THR A 104 2.82 -9.89 10.04
CA THR A 104 2.86 -10.07 11.49
C THR A 104 2.76 -8.73 12.19
N LEU A 105 1.79 -8.60 13.11
CA LEU A 105 1.71 -7.54 14.11
C LEU A 105 2.51 -7.93 15.35
N TYR A 106 3.46 -7.09 15.74
CA TYR A 106 4.18 -7.14 17.00
C TYR A 106 3.55 -6.15 17.97
N LYS A 107 2.93 -6.63 19.06
CA LYS A 107 2.29 -5.82 20.12
C LYS A 107 2.74 -6.31 21.50
N ASN A 108 3.45 -5.49 22.26
CA ASN A 108 3.88 -5.82 23.64
C ASN A 108 4.53 -7.22 23.80
N ASN A 109 5.40 -7.62 22.85
CA ASN A 109 6.01 -8.97 22.72
C ASN A 109 5.09 -10.10 22.24
N TYR A 110 3.82 -9.84 21.97
CA TYR A 110 2.95 -10.78 21.27
C TYR A 110 3.09 -10.59 19.77
N GLU A 111 3.10 -11.71 19.06
CA GLU A 111 3.12 -11.77 17.61
C GLU A 111 1.81 -12.37 17.13
N SER A 112 1.19 -11.75 16.14
CA SER A 112 -0.04 -12.26 15.54
C SER A 112 -0.06 -11.98 14.05
N HIS A 113 -0.48 -12.95 13.26
CA HIS A 113 -0.54 -12.83 11.80
C HIS A 113 -1.92 -12.33 11.38
N HIS A 114 -1.96 -11.34 10.48
CA HIS A 114 -3.20 -10.69 10.06
C HIS A 114 -3.15 -10.30 8.58
N THR A 115 -4.33 -10.05 8.02
CA THR A 115 -4.48 -9.28 6.79
C THR A 115 -4.67 -7.79 7.14
N PHE A 116 -3.74 -6.96 6.67
CA PHE A 116 -3.75 -5.51 6.82
C PHE A 116 -4.28 -4.86 5.55
N ILE A 117 -5.23 -3.94 5.70
CA ILE A 117 -5.80 -3.20 4.56
C ILE A 117 -5.65 -1.70 4.81
N SER A 118 -5.20 -0.97 3.80
CA SER A 118 -5.15 0.48 3.77
C SER A 118 -6.12 0.99 2.71
N PHE A 119 -6.94 1.99 3.07
CA PHE A 119 -7.79 2.75 2.14
C PHE A 119 -7.26 4.16 1.90
N THR A 120 -6.01 4.40 2.28
CA THR A 120 -5.31 5.70 2.26
C THR A 120 -4.04 5.67 1.40
N GLY A 121 -3.92 4.68 0.51
CA GLY A 121 -2.73 4.50 -0.33
C GLY A 121 -1.48 4.05 0.45
N GLY A 122 -1.66 3.43 1.63
CA GLY A 122 -0.57 2.87 2.41
C GLY A 122 -0.13 3.66 3.63
N GLN A 123 -0.72 4.82 3.91
CA GLN A 123 -0.31 5.64 5.05
C GLN A 123 -0.71 5.00 6.38
N TYR A 124 -1.93 4.48 6.42
CA TYR A 124 -2.49 3.82 7.60
C TYR A 124 -3.09 2.49 7.17
N PHE A 125 -2.82 1.46 7.97
CA PHE A 125 -3.39 0.14 7.80
C PHE A 125 -4.32 -0.18 8.95
N GLN A 126 -5.34 -0.98 8.66
CA GLN A 126 -6.26 -1.49 9.66
C GLN A 126 -6.40 -3.01 9.52
N ILE A 127 -6.65 -3.65 10.66
CA ILE A 127 -7.09 -5.03 10.76
C ILE A 127 -8.61 -4.95 10.89
N LEU A 128 -9.36 -5.31 9.85
CA LEU A 128 -10.79 -4.98 9.78
C LEU A 128 -11.63 -5.75 10.80
N ASN A 129 -11.38 -7.05 10.94
CA ASN A 129 -12.02 -7.91 11.92
C ASN A 129 -11.10 -9.11 12.13
N SER A 130 -10.61 -9.31 13.35
CA SER A 130 -9.68 -10.39 13.67
C SER A 130 -10.26 -11.79 13.46
N LYS A 131 -11.59 -11.91 13.34
CA LYS A 131 -12.26 -13.18 13.04
C LYS A 131 -12.42 -13.45 11.55
N ILE A 132 -12.23 -12.45 10.68
CA ILE A 132 -12.44 -12.58 9.23
C ILE A 132 -11.08 -12.62 8.53
N GLU A 133 -10.84 -13.73 7.86
CA GLU A 133 -9.67 -14.02 7.04
C GLU A 133 -10.02 -14.06 5.54
N GLN A 134 -9.03 -14.36 4.71
CA GLN A 134 -9.15 -14.51 3.25
C GLN A 134 -9.88 -13.35 2.56
N ILE A 135 -9.56 -12.12 2.95
CA ILE A 135 -10.31 -10.95 2.52
C ILE A 135 -10.15 -10.72 1.01
N SER A 136 -11.28 -10.60 0.31
CA SER A 136 -11.42 -10.16 -1.06
C SER A 136 -12.10 -8.79 -1.09
N ILE A 137 -11.60 -7.90 -1.94
CA ILE A 137 -12.09 -6.54 -2.08
C ILE A 137 -12.63 -6.42 -3.49
N LEU A 138 -13.90 -6.02 -3.62
CA LEU A 138 -14.59 -5.89 -4.88
C LEU A 138 -15.14 -4.49 -5.11
N ASN A 139 -15.46 -4.23 -6.37
CA ASN A 139 -16.07 -3.02 -6.85
C ASN A 139 -15.30 -1.81 -6.28
N ARG A 140 -13.96 -1.85 -6.39
CA ARG A 140 -13.07 -0.75 -6.01
C ARG A 140 -13.08 -0.38 -4.52
N GLY A 141 -13.26 -1.37 -3.65
CA GLY A 141 -13.35 -1.15 -2.20
C GLY A 141 -14.76 -0.96 -1.68
N VAL A 142 -15.77 -1.02 -2.55
CA VAL A 142 -17.16 -0.90 -2.12
C VAL A 142 -17.62 -2.13 -1.35
N ILE A 143 -17.14 -3.31 -1.71
CA ILE A 143 -17.51 -4.55 -1.03
C ILE A 143 -16.23 -5.18 -0.52
N ILE A 144 -16.19 -5.42 0.78
CA ILE A 144 -15.18 -6.25 1.40
C ILE A 144 -15.89 -7.53 1.79
N PHE A 145 -15.33 -8.66 1.41
CA PHE A 145 -15.85 -9.97 1.74
C PHE A 145 -14.72 -10.81 2.30
N GLY A 146 -15.00 -11.63 3.29
CA GLY A 146 -14.04 -12.59 3.80
C GLY A 146 -14.73 -13.76 4.49
N SER A 147 -13.94 -14.76 4.84
CA SER A 147 -14.38 -15.95 5.57
C SER A 147 -13.77 -15.97 6.95
N GLY A 148 -14.53 -16.37 7.95
CA GLY A 148 -13.98 -16.65 9.27
C GLY A 148 -13.10 -17.89 9.30
N CYS A 149 -12.29 -18.00 10.35
CA CYS A 149 -11.27 -19.05 10.50
C CYS A 149 -11.87 -20.46 10.53
N ASP A 150 -12.93 -20.69 11.34
CA ASP A 150 -13.22 -22.05 11.82
C ASP A 150 -14.66 -22.57 11.58
N ASN A 151 -15.64 -21.70 11.28
CA ASN A 151 -17.05 -22.08 11.43
C ASN A 151 -17.90 -21.91 10.17
N GLY A 152 -17.28 -21.78 8.99
CA GLY A 152 -18.03 -21.42 7.78
C GLY A 152 -18.73 -20.06 7.92
N GLU A 153 -18.28 -19.20 8.83
CA GLU A 153 -18.76 -17.83 8.91
C GLU A 153 -18.23 -17.08 7.69
N ILE A 154 -19.08 -16.32 7.03
CA ILE A 154 -18.68 -15.34 6.03
C ILE A 154 -19.09 -13.96 6.50
N GLY A 155 -18.27 -12.97 6.19
CA GLY A 155 -18.53 -11.58 6.53
C GLY A 155 -18.46 -10.72 5.28
N TYR A 156 -19.30 -9.69 5.21
CA TYR A 156 -19.11 -8.61 4.26
C TYR A 156 -19.37 -7.22 4.84
N SER A 157 -18.72 -6.23 4.27
CA SER A 157 -18.84 -4.82 4.63
C SER A 157 -18.95 -3.94 3.38
N TYR A 158 -19.70 -2.84 3.51
CA TYR A 158 -19.87 -1.82 2.45
C TYR A 158 -19.21 -0.46 2.76
N ASP A 159 -18.68 -0.33 3.97
CA ASP A 159 -18.19 0.92 4.57
C ASP A 159 -16.74 0.77 5.00
N GLU A 160 -15.92 0.19 4.12
CA GLU A 160 -14.48 -0.01 4.32
C GLU A 160 -14.14 -0.84 5.59
N GLY A 161 -15.05 -1.70 6.03
CA GLY A 161 -14.87 -2.59 7.17
C GLY A 161 -15.36 -2.02 8.50
N TYR A 162 -16.04 -0.86 8.51
CA TYR A 162 -16.56 -0.26 9.73
C TYR A 162 -17.73 -1.07 10.32
N LYS A 163 -18.63 -1.57 9.46
CA LYS A 163 -19.70 -2.51 9.84
C LYS A 163 -19.59 -3.78 9.03
N TRP A 164 -19.70 -4.91 9.74
CA TRP A 164 -19.71 -6.24 9.16
C TRP A 164 -21.09 -6.85 9.30
N ASN A 165 -21.59 -7.40 8.19
CA ASN A 165 -22.73 -8.31 8.19
C ASN A 165 -22.16 -9.71 8.08
N THR A 166 -22.44 -10.56 9.06
CA THR A 166 -21.95 -11.94 9.08
C THR A 166 -23.08 -12.93 8.90
N TYR A 167 -22.77 -14.04 8.22
CA TYR A 167 -23.69 -15.12 7.95
C TYR A 167 -22.94 -16.43 8.13
N TYR A 168 -23.60 -17.40 8.76
CA TYR A 168 -23.10 -18.77 8.77
C TYR A 168 -23.57 -19.47 7.50
N ILE A 169 -22.60 -20.00 6.75
CA ILE A 169 -22.87 -20.97 5.71
C ILE A 169 -22.41 -22.33 6.22
N GLU A 170 -23.11 -23.40 5.84
CA GLU A 170 -22.73 -24.79 6.18
C GLU A 170 -21.47 -25.19 5.40
N CYS A 171 -20.36 -24.53 5.69
CA CYS A 171 -19.07 -24.71 5.03
C CYS A 171 -18.05 -25.17 6.06
N ASN A 172 -17.51 -26.36 5.83
CA ASN A 172 -16.46 -26.91 6.68
C ASN A 172 -15.15 -26.16 6.48
N LYS A 173 -14.81 -25.79 5.23
CA LYS A 173 -13.51 -25.19 4.91
C LYS A 173 -13.53 -24.47 3.56
N LEU A 174 -13.56 -23.14 3.61
CA LEU A 174 -13.37 -22.31 2.43
C LEU A 174 -11.89 -22.32 2.03
N ILE A 175 -11.59 -22.94 0.88
CA ILE A 175 -10.24 -23.02 0.33
C ILE A 175 -9.84 -21.71 -0.32
N LYS A 176 -10.77 -21.11 -1.06
CA LYS A 176 -10.46 -19.97 -1.92
C LYS A 176 -11.67 -19.10 -2.17
N ILE A 177 -11.45 -17.80 -2.10
CA ILE A 177 -12.38 -16.75 -2.52
C ILE A 177 -11.85 -16.14 -3.82
N ILE A 178 -12.71 -16.08 -4.84
CA ILE A 178 -12.38 -15.60 -6.17
C ILE A 178 -13.38 -14.48 -6.53
N PRO A 179 -12.92 -13.22 -6.63
CA PRO A 179 -13.79 -12.15 -7.13
C PRO A 179 -14.06 -12.36 -8.62
N ILE A 180 -15.35 -12.40 -8.99
CA ILE A 180 -15.83 -12.45 -10.37
C ILE A 180 -16.47 -11.08 -10.64
N GLU A 181 -15.62 -10.10 -10.98
CA GLU A 181 -16.10 -8.76 -11.27
C GLU A 181 -16.54 -8.65 -12.73
N PHE A 182 -17.84 -8.44 -12.92
CA PHE A 182 -18.38 -7.82 -14.12
C PHE A 182 -18.91 -6.43 -13.76
N GLN A 183 -18.78 -5.46 -14.68
CA GLN A 183 -19.06 -4.03 -14.48
C GLN A 183 -20.33 -3.72 -13.65
N ASP A 184 -21.38 -4.53 -13.78
CA ASP A 184 -22.66 -4.29 -13.13
C ASP A 184 -23.06 -5.36 -12.11
N ASN A 185 -22.28 -6.44 -11.99
CA ASN A 185 -22.62 -7.62 -11.19
C ASN A 185 -21.41 -8.01 -10.32
N PRO A 186 -21.28 -7.41 -9.13
CA PRO A 186 -20.30 -7.86 -8.16
C PRO A 186 -20.67 -9.25 -7.67
N VAL A 187 -19.97 -10.26 -8.18
CA VAL A 187 -20.15 -11.65 -7.78
C VAL A 187 -18.85 -12.16 -7.17
N ILE A 188 -18.97 -12.93 -6.10
CA ILE A 188 -17.87 -13.65 -5.49
C ILE A 188 -18.14 -15.12 -5.64
N SER A 189 -17.16 -15.86 -6.15
CA SER A 189 -17.16 -17.31 -6.05
C SER A 189 -16.31 -17.74 -4.87
N ALA A 190 -16.80 -18.69 -4.08
CA ALA A 190 -16.01 -19.33 -3.04
C ALA A 190 -16.03 -20.84 -3.21
N ILE A 191 -14.86 -21.45 -3.11
CA ILE A 191 -14.68 -22.89 -3.23
C ILE A 191 -14.57 -23.46 -1.81
N ASN A 192 -15.53 -24.28 -1.44
CA ASN A 192 -15.54 -25.05 -0.20
C ASN A 192 -15.18 -26.51 -0.51
N PHE A 193 -14.39 -27.13 0.36
CA PHE A 193 -14.15 -28.57 0.30
C PHE A 193 -14.70 -29.24 1.55
N ASN A 194 -15.60 -30.19 1.34
CA ASN A 194 -16.13 -31.02 2.40
C ASN A 194 -15.23 -32.25 2.56
N GLU A 195 -14.40 -32.26 3.61
CA GLU A 195 -13.47 -33.37 3.87
C GLU A 195 -14.20 -34.70 4.15
N HIS A 196 -15.41 -34.66 4.72
CA HIS A 196 -16.19 -35.87 5.03
C HIS A 196 -16.78 -36.54 3.79
N GLU A 197 -17.28 -35.73 2.86
CA GLU A 197 -17.89 -36.21 1.61
C GLU A 197 -16.87 -36.32 0.47
N ASN A 198 -15.67 -35.75 0.65
CA ASN A 198 -14.67 -35.57 -0.39
C ASN A 198 -15.22 -34.85 -1.64
N THR A 199 -16.05 -33.83 -1.42
CA THR A 199 -16.73 -33.06 -2.48
C THR A 199 -16.30 -31.59 -2.46
N TYR A 200 -16.19 -30.99 -3.65
CA TYR A 200 -16.00 -29.55 -3.81
C TYR A 200 -17.35 -28.90 -4.08
N THR A 201 -17.68 -27.86 -3.32
CA THR A 201 -18.87 -27.04 -3.53
C THR A 201 -18.43 -25.63 -3.93
N VAL A 202 -19.07 -25.09 -4.97
CA VAL A 202 -18.83 -23.72 -5.41
C VAL A 202 -20.04 -22.87 -5.03
N TYR A 203 -19.80 -21.88 -4.16
CA TYR A 203 -20.79 -20.89 -3.77
C TYR A 203 -20.64 -19.64 -4.63
N LEU A 204 -21.77 -19.07 -5.04
CA LEU A 204 -21.82 -17.79 -5.75
C LEU A 204 -22.59 -16.78 -4.90
N PHE A 205 -21.89 -15.74 -4.45
CA PHE A 205 -22.47 -14.64 -3.69
C PHE A 205 -22.69 -13.47 -4.63
N ASN A 206 -23.96 -13.14 -4.91
CA ASN A 206 -24.33 -12.02 -5.75
C ASN A 206 -24.71 -10.80 -4.91
N PHE A 207 -23.93 -9.72 -5.02
CA PHE A 207 -24.14 -8.49 -4.25
C PHE A 207 -25.02 -7.46 -4.98
N GLN A 208 -25.54 -7.78 -6.17
CA GLN A 208 -26.41 -6.89 -6.94
C GLN A 208 -27.69 -6.51 -6.15
N ALA A 209 -28.31 -7.48 -5.47
CA ALA A 209 -29.53 -7.28 -4.70
C ALA A 209 -29.30 -6.44 -3.44
N LEU A 210 -28.12 -6.51 -2.83
CA LEU A 210 -27.82 -5.82 -1.57
C LEU A 210 -27.55 -4.32 -1.78
N ILE A 211 -27.02 -3.93 -2.94
CA ILE A 211 -26.92 -2.52 -3.34
C ILE A 211 -28.30 -1.96 -3.72
N SER A 212 -29.22 -2.85 -4.08
CA SER A 212 -30.62 -2.55 -4.36
C SER A 212 -31.41 -2.44 -3.06
N ASN A 213 -31.20 -1.34 -2.31
CA ASN A 213 -31.75 -1.05 -0.98
C ASN A 213 -33.11 -1.75 -0.69
N ILE A 214 -33.05 -2.85 0.07
CA ILE A 214 -34.20 -3.60 0.62
C ILE A 214 -35.29 -3.83 -0.44
N PHE A 215 -34.95 -4.37 -1.61
CA PHE A 215 -35.87 -4.74 -2.70
C PHE A 215 -36.70 -3.59 -3.33
N LEU A 216 -36.68 -2.38 -2.77
CA LEU A 216 -37.56 -1.28 -3.18
C LEU A 216 -36.91 -0.34 -4.19
N MET A 217 -35.58 -0.27 -4.22
CA MET A 217 -34.85 0.61 -5.15
C MET A 217 -33.79 -0.17 -5.89
N LYS A 218 -33.75 -0.04 -7.23
CA LYS A 218 -32.65 -0.58 -8.05
C LYS A 218 -31.31 -0.04 -7.56
N ALA A 219 -30.29 -0.89 -7.58
CA ALA A 219 -28.90 -0.48 -7.35
C ALA A 219 -28.58 0.74 -8.24
N ARG A 220 -28.43 1.92 -7.62
CA ARG A 220 -28.16 3.14 -8.36
C ARG A 220 -26.68 3.21 -8.74
N THR A 221 -26.40 3.78 -9.90
CA THR A 221 -25.02 4.12 -10.29
C THR A 221 -24.56 5.33 -9.49
N CYS A 222 -23.29 5.35 -9.08
CA CYS A 222 -22.73 6.50 -8.38
C CYS A 222 -22.75 7.75 -9.28
N ASN A 223 -23.18 8.88 -8.73
CA ASN A 223 -23.08 10.19 -9.35
C ASN A 223 -21.85 10.94 -8.83
N ASN A 224 -21.57 12.15 -9.33
CA ASN A 224 -20.39 12.93 -8.90
C ASN A 224 -20.42 13.29 -7.42
N ASP A 225 -21.61 13.48 -6.83
CA ASP A 225 -21.78 13.85 -5.42
C ASP A 225 -21.50 12.68 -4.47
N ASP A 226 -21.49 11.45 -4.98
CA ASP A 226 -21.10 10.24 -4.24
C ASP A 226 -19.58 10.09 -4.09
N PHE A 227 -18.80 10.92 -4.78
CA PHE A 227 -17.35 10.89 -4.70
C PHE A 227 -16.83 12.06 -3.87
N GLN A 228 -15.64 11.86 -3.32
CA GLN A 228 -14.85 12.88 -2.66
C GLN A 228 -13.43 12.89 -3.23
N THR A 229 -12.84 14.07 -3.33
CA THR A 229 -11.44 14.21 -3.69
C THR A 229 -10.61 13.72 -2.52
N PHE A 230 -9.85 12.65 -2.74
CA PHE A 230 -8.86 12.17 -1.80
C PHE A 230 -7.47 12.64 -2.27
N PHE A 231 -6.75 13.33 -1.40
CA PHE A 231 -5.38 13.78 -1.66
C PHE A 231 -4.40 12.76 -1.10
N PHE A 232 -3.42 12.36 -1.90
CA PHE A 232 -2.35 11.51 -1.42
C PHE A 232 -1.35 12.34 -0.62
N MET A 233 -1.36 12.17 0.71
CA MET A 233 -0.40 12.85 1.59
C MET A 233 1.02 12.30 1.43
N ARG A 234 1.97 13.21 1.52
CA ARG A 234 3.41 13.03 1.57
C ARG A 234 3.87 13.45 2.97
N HIS A 235 5.14 13.24 3.31
CA HIS A 235 5.66 13.61 4.64
C HIS A 235 5.46 15.09 5.00
N PHE A 236 5.53 15.98 4.00
CA PHE A 236 5.46 17.44 4.20
C PHE A 236 4.27 18.11 3.50
N GLY A 237 3.16 17.38 3.32
CA GLY A 237 1.92 17.91 2.74
C GLY A 237 1.44 17.09 1.54
N THR A 238 0.84 17.73 0.54
CA THR A 238 0.25 17.02 -0.62
C THR A 238 1.07 17.15 -1.90
N CYS A 239 2.09 18.01 -1.91
CA CYS A 239 2.96 18.28 -3.04
C CYS A 239 4.27 17.49 -2.90
N PHE A 240 4.70 16.84 -3.98
CA PHE A 240 6.04 16.25 -4.08
C PHE A 240 6.51 16.23 -5.53
N GLN A 241 7.78 16.57 -5.76
CA GLN A 241 8.38 16.80 -7.08
C GLN A 241 7.56 17.76 -7.94
N GLY A 242 7.05 18.85 -7.33
CA GLY A 242 6.18 19.82 -7.99
C GLY A 242 4.83 19.26 -8.44
N GLN A 243 4.40 18.10 -7.91
CA GLN A 243 3.14 17.46 -8.26
C GLN A 243 2.28 17.16 -7.04
N GLN A 244 1.02 17.58 -7.10
CA GLN A 244 -0.03 17.19 -6.17
C GLN A 244 -0.86 16.08 -6.81
N ILE A 245 -1.01 14.97 -6.10
CA ILE A 245 -1.75 13.81 -6.59
C ILE A 245 -3.05 13.66 -5.81
N SER A 246 -4.14 13.50 -6.55
CA SER A 246 -5.47 13.24 -6.00
C SER A 246 -6.25 12.26 -6.87
N PHE A 247 -7.32 11.71 -6.33
CA PHE A 247 -8.27 10.88 -7.06
C PHE A 247 -9.67 11.00 -6.46
N LEU A 248 -10.68 10.65 -7.26
CA LEU A 248 -12.08 10.62 -6.82
C LEU A 248 -12.38 9.28 -6.14
N LYS A 249 -12.35 9.27 -4.82
CA LYS A 249 -12.69 8.15 -3.96
C LYS A 249 -14.19 8.16 -3.67
N LYS A 250 -14.87 7.02 -3.71
CA LYS A 250 -16.28 6.94 -3.32
C LYS A 250 -16.40 7.29 -1.82
N LYS A 251 -17.41 8.08 -1.44
CA LYS A 251 -17.72 8.33 -0.03
C LYS A 251 -18.13 7.02 0.64
N GLN A 252 -17.70 6.81 1.88
CA GLN A 252 -18.06 5.62 2.66
C GLN A 252 -19.59 5.52 2.86
N SER A 253 -20.28 6.65 2.97
CA SER A 253 -21.74 6.72 3.10
C SER A 253 -22.51 6.49 1.79
N ALA A 254 -21.83 6.46 0.64
CA ALA A 254 -22.49 6.32 -0.65
C ALA A 254 -22.76 4.84 -0.99
N VAL A 255 -24.04 4.45 -0.94
CA VAL A 255 -24.53 3.14 -1.38
C VAL A 255 -24.89 3.21 -2.86
N CYS A 256 -23.92 2.93 -3.72
CA CYS A 256 -24.05 2.95 -5.18
C CYS A 256 -22.96 2.09 -5.83
N VAL A 257 -23.18 1.70 -7.10
CA VAL A 257 -22.19 0.97 -7.91
C VAL A 257 -21.31 1.95 -8.67
N ASP A 258 -20.00 1.85 -8.51
CA ASP A 258 -19.03 2.64 -9.29
C ASP A 258 -18.79 1.99 -10.66
N LYS A 259 -19.50 2.47 -11.68
CA LYS A 259 -19.39 1.97 -13.06
C LYS A 259 -18.19 2.52 -13.84
N ARG A 260 -17.29 3.29 -13.21
CA ARG A 260 -16.09 3.78 -13.90
C ARG A 260 -15.21 2.59 -14.28
N ASN A 261 -14.58 2.60 -15.45
CA ASN A 261 -13.64 1.55 -15.85
C ASN A 261 -12.27 1.70 -15.18
N LEU A 262 -11.88 2.92 -14.84
CA LEU A 262 -10.60 3.25 -14.22
C LEU A 262 -10.77 4.40 -13.24
N VAL A 263 -10.10 4.34 -12.08
CA VAL A 263 -9.98 5.51 -11.19
C VAL A 263 -8.89 6.41 -11.77
N MET A 264 -9.26 7.55 -12.35
CA MET A 264 -8.28 8.46 -12.93
C MET A 264 -7.45 9.14 -11.84
N LEU A 265 -6.13 9.14 -12.04
CA LEU A 265 -5.21 9.90 -11.20
C LEU A 265 -5.25 11.34 -11.68
N ILE A 266 -5.51 12.28 -10.78
CA ILE A 266 -5.49 13.71 -11.08
C ILE A 266 -4.16 14.26 -10.55
N VAL A 267 -3.29 14.64 -11.47
CA VAL A 267 -2.00 15.26 -11.17
C VAL A 267 -2.11 16.75 -11.45
N LYS A 268 -1.93 17.57 -10.43
CA LYS A 268 -1.88 19.03 -10.55
C LYS A 268 -0.46 19.52 -10.26
N PRO A 269 0.07 20.48 -11.03
CA PRO A 269 1.33 21.09 -10.67
C PRO A 269 1.18 21.85 -9.35
N CYS A 270 2.25 21.88 -8.55
CA CYS A 270 2.37 22.68 -7.34
C CYS A 270 3.77 23.30 -7.26
N PRO A 271 3.96 24.37 -6.48
CA PRO A 271 5.27 24.96 -6.29
C PRO A 271 6.25 23.92 -5.77
N CYS A 272 7.44 23.84 -6.36
CA CYS A 272 8.48 22.95 -5.86
C CYS A 272 8.89 23.39 -4.44
N SER A 273 9.06 22.43 -3.56
CA SER A 273 9.68 22.67 -2.25
C SER A 273 11.11 22.14 -2.25
N ILE A 274 11.88 22.47 -1.22
CA ILE A 274 13.27 22.02 -1.14
C ILE A 274 13.36 20.50 -0.93
N GLU A 275 12.32 19.91 -0.35
CA GLU A 275 12.13 18.48 -0.15
C GLU A 275 11.99 17.71 -1.46
N ASP A 276 11.71 18.38 -2.59
CA ASP A 276 11.60 17.74 -3.90
C ASP A 276 12.96 17.31 -4.45
N PHE A 277 14.05 17.91 -3.98
CA PHE A 277 15.40 17.62 -4.45
C PHE A 277 16.01 16.41 -3.74
N HIS A 278 16.55 15.44 -4.50
CA HIS A 278 16.99 14.13 -3.96
C HIS A 278 18.12 14.21 -2.92
N TRP A 279 18.91 15.27 -2.93
CA TRP A 279 20.08 15.43 -2.09
C TRP A 279 19.80 16.03 -0.71
N TYR A 280 18.56 16.48 -0.46
CA TYR A 280 18.21 17.26 0.74
C TYR A 280 18.40 16.50 2.07
N HIS A 281 18.27 15.17 2.08
CA HIS A 281 18.36 14.38 3.34
C HIS A 281 19.61 13.53 3.54
N ILE A 282 20.44 13.34 2.50
CA ILE A 282 21.59 12.45 2.64
C ILE A 282 22.83 13.25 3.04
N LEU A 283 22.98 13.52 4.34
CA LEU A 283 24.12 14.25 4.94
C LEU A 283 25.50 13.73 4.49
N ASN A 284 25.62 12.44 4.13
CA ASN A 284 26.86 11.81 3.70
C ASN A 284 26.96 11.50 2.18
N ASN A 285 25.85 11.58 1.42
CA ASN A 285 25.82 11.29 -0.03
C ASN A 285 25.24 12.44 -0.87
N SER A 286 25.05 13.62 -0.29
CA SER A 286 25.01 14.85 -1.06
C SER A 286 26.19 14.83 -2.04
N LYS A 287 25.98 15.32 -3.28
CA LYS A 287 27.03 15.44 -4.31
C LYS A 287 28.36 15.80 -3.62
N PRO A 288 29.51 15.18 -3.96
CA PRO A 288 30.73 15.01 -3.12
C PRO A 288 31.44 16.29 -2.58
N ARG A 289 30.68 17.31 -2.17
CA ARG A 289 31.03 18.72 -2.04
C ARG A 289 30.03 19.54 -1.24
N TYR A 290 28.83 19.05 -0.93
CA TYR A 290 27.83 19.82 -0.18
C TYR A 290 27.51 19.13 1.14
N LEU A 291 27.38 19.91 2.20
CA LEU A 291 26.79 19.52 3.47
C LEU A 291 25.39 20.10 3.53
N TYR A 292 24.50 19.36 4.18
CA TYR A 292 23.19 19.87 4.51
C TYR A 292 23.22 20.51 5.90
N GLU A 293 22.97 21.82 5.97
CA GLU A 293 22.97 22.59 7.22
C GLU A 293 21.86 23.65 7.18
N ASN A 294 21.00 23.68 8.20
CA ASN A 294 19.89 24.65 8.34
C ASN A 294 18.95 24.75 7.13
N ASN A 295 18.59 23.63 6.51
CA ASN A 295 17.77 23.60 5.28
C ASN A 295 18.45 24.18 4.03
N PHE A 296 19.77 24.38 4.05
CA PHE A 296 20.53 24.78 2.88
C PHE A 296 21.59 23.74 2.52
N CYS A 297 21.85 23.60 1.23
CA CYS A 297 23.05 22.92 0.75
C CYS A 297 24.22 23.89 0.77
N ILE A 298 25.09 23.74 1.76
CA ILE A 298 26.29 24.55 1.92
C ILE A 298 27.46 23.76 1.37
N PHE A 299 28.33 24.39 0.58
CA PHE A 299 29.55 23.74 0.13
C PHE A 299 30.40 23.30 1.34
N ASN A 300 30.84 22.04 1.39
CA ASN A 300 31.68 21.49 2.45
C ASN A 300 33.12 22.03 2.33
N PRO A 301 33.56 22.98 3.17
CA PRO A 301 34.88 23.57 3.02
C PRO A 301 36.01 22.60 3.36
N ARG A 302 35.73 21.46 4.02
CA ARG A 302 36.73 20.46 4.39
C ARG A 302 37.08 19.51 3.26
N TYR A 303 36.31 19.49 2.17
CA TYR A 303 36.65 18.70 0.98
C TYR A 303 37.69 19.43 0.11
N ASN A 304 38.97 19.23 0.43
CA ASN A 304 40.11 19.72 -0.36
C ASN A 304 40.25 18.93 -1.68
N PHE A 305 39.43 19.26 -2.66
CA PHE A 305 39.51 18.63 -3.97
C PHE A 305 40.62 19.27 -4.81
N LYS A 306 41.76 18.58 -4.95
CA LYS A 306 42.62 18.77 -6.12
C LYS A 306 41.84 18.23 -7.33
N LYS A 307 41.53 19.08 -8.32
CA LYS A 307 40.78 18.83 -9.57
C LYS A 307 40.47 17.33 -9.85
N PRO A 308 39.21 16.93 -10.04
CA PRO A 308 38.89 15.55 -10.38
C PRO A 308 39.52 15.19 -11.73
N GLY A 309 40.40 14.18 -11.73
CA GLY A 309 40.85 13.47 -12.92
C GLY A 309 39.77 12.54 -13.51
N ASN A 310 38.49 12.91 -13.36
CA ASN A 310 37.39 12.13 -13.91
C ASN A 310 37.23 12.49 -15.38
N ILE A 311 37.94 11.76 -16.24
CA ILE A 311 37.72 11.78 -17.67
C ILE A 311 36.41 11.01 -17.91
N CYS A 312 35.40 11.66 -18.47
CA CYS A 312 34.21 10.93 -18.91
C CYS A 312 34.64 9.87 -19.94
N ARG A 313 34.05 8.67 -19.84
CA ARG A 313 34.46 7.50 -20.65
C ARG A 313 34.48 7.76 -22.17
N TYR A 314 33.78 8.79 -22.63
CA TYR A 314 33.65 9.19 -24.05
C TYR A 314 34.20 10.60 -24.36
N GLY A 315 35.02 11.18 -23.47
CA GLY A 315 35.57 12.53 -23.67
C GLY A 315 34.56 13.67 -23.43
N ASP A 316 33.37 13.35 -22.92
CA ASP A 316 32.40 14.36 -22.50
C ASP A 316 32.97 15.24 -21.38
N ILE A 317 32.47 16.48 -21.31
CA ILE A 317 32.83 17.41 -20.24
C ILE A 317 31.99 17.02 -19.02
N PRO A 318 32.60 16.58 -17.90
CA PRO A 318 31.84 16.33 -16.69
C PRO A 318 31.15 17.62 -16.25
N LEU A 319 29.90 17.52 -15.78
CA LEU A 319 29.19 18.63 -15.13
C LEU A 319 29.97 19.04 -13.87
N ILE A 320 30.88 20.00 -14.04
CA ILE A 320 31.75 20.54 -12.98
C ILE A 320 31.07 21.65 -12.17
N ASN A 321 30.10 22.34 -12.78
CA ASN A 321 29.31 23.39 -12.15
C ASN A 321 27.93 22.82 -11.81
N LEU A 322 27.79 22.37 -10.57
CA LEU A 322 26.52 21.96 -10.00
C LEU A 322 25.94 23.18 -9.28
N ASN A 323 24.68 23.53 -9.53
CA ASN A 323 24.03 24.71 -8.94
C ASN A 323 23.67 24.56 -7.45
N GLY A 324 24.34 23.63 -6.73
CA GLY A 324 23.80 23.01 -5.52
C GLY A 324 22.79 21.96 -5.90
#